data_AF-A0AAW8KKB1-F1
#
_entry.id   AF-A0AAW8KKB1-F1
#
_cell.length_a   1.000
_cell.length_b   1.000
_cell.length_c   1.000
_cell.angle_alpha   90.00
_cell.angle_beta   90.00
_cell.angle_gamma   90.00
#
_symmetry.space_group_name_H-M   'P 1'
#
loop_
_entity.id
_entity.type
_entity.pdbx_description
1 polymer ?
#
loop_
_entity_poly.entity_id
_entity_poly.type
_entity_poly.pdbx_seq_one_letter_code
_entity_poly.pdbx_strand_id
1 'polypeptide(L)' 'MVDQDKVREAVRLLLEGIGEDPEREGLLETPDRVARMYGELCGGADQHPSDHLSKTFSVSNEGMVVE' A
#
# COMPACT_ATOMS: atom_id res chain seq x y z
N MET A 1 10.34 0.60 -0.73
CA MET A 1 9.79 1.21 0.49
C MET A 1 9.19 2.57 0.14
N VAL A 2 7.95 2.83 0.56
CA VAL A 2 7.24 4.10 0.30
C VAL A 2 7.83 5.23 1.15
N ASP A 3 8.13 6.36 0.50
CA ASP A 3 8.61 7.58 1.15
C ASP A 3 7.43 8.33 1.80
N GLN A 4 7.24 8.11 3.10
CA GLN A 4 6.08 8.58 3.85
C GLN A 4 5.98 10.12 3.88
N ASP A 5 7.12 10.82 3.99
CA ASP A 5 7.14 12.28 4.08
C ASP A 5 6.74 12.92 2.75
N LYS A 6 7.23 12.38 1.63
CA LYS A 6 6.80 12.84 0.30
C LYS A 6 5.33 12.58 0.04
N VAL A 7 4.79 11.44 0.49
CA VAL A 7 3.36 11.18 0.33
C VAL A 7 2.53 12.16 1.16
N ARG A 8 2.92 12.46 2.41
CA ARG A 8 2.21 13.47 3.22
C ARG A 8 2.21 14.84 2.53
N GLU A 9 3.35 15.29 2.02
CA GLU A 9 3.47 16.56 1.29
C GLU A 9 2.59 16.57 0.03
N ALA A 10 2.67 15.50 -0.78
CA ALA A 10 1.87 15.35 -1.98
C ALA A 10 0.36 15.35 -1.68
N VAL A 11 -0.08 14.73 -0.58
CA VAL A 11 -1.49 14.73 -0.18
C VAL A 11 -1.94 16.10 0.30
N ARG A 12 -1.12 16.87 1.02
CA ARG A 12 -1.44 18.27 1.35
C ARG A 12 -1.62 19.10 0.07
N LEU A 13 -0.67 19.00 -0.85
CA LEU A 13 -0.74 19.70 -2.15
C LEU A 13 -1.97 19.29 -2.96
N LEU A 14 -2.36 18.01 -2.92
CA LEU A 14 -3.57 17.52 -3.57
C LEU A 14 -4.82 18.15 -2.97
N LEU A 15 -4.94 18.18 -1.64
CA LEU A 15 -6.07 18.78 -0.93
C LEU A 15 -6.20 20.28 -1.28
N GLU A 16 -5.09 21.01 -1.24
CA GLU A 16 -5.05 22.42 -1.65
C GLU A 16 -5.44 22.58 -3.13
N GLY A 17 -4.93 21.71 -3.99
CA GLY A 17 -5.19 21.73 -5.44
C GLY A 17 -6.65 21.46 -5.81
N ILE A 18 -7.41 20.76 -4.97
CA ILE A 18 -8.85 20.55 -5.16
C ILE A 18 -9.72 21.57 -4.40
N GLY A 19 -9.11 22.55 -3.73
CA GLY A 19 -9.81 23.62 -3.01
C GLY A 19 -10.26 23.24 -1.59
N GLU A 20 -9.72 22.16 -1.01
CA GLU A 20 -9.93 21.80 0.39
C GLU A 20 -8.96 22.56 1.30
N ASP A 21 -9.34 22.75 2.57
CA ASP A 21 -8.48 23.29 3.63
C ASP A 21 -7.80 22.12 4.38
N PRO A 22 -6.49 21.90 4.24
CA PRO A 22 -5.79 20.82 4.93
C PRO A 22 -5.72 20.99 6.46
N GLU A 23 -5.98 22.19 6.98
CA GLU A 23 -5.95 22.48 8.43
C GLU A 23 -7.30 22.25 9.12
N ARG A 24 -8.37 21.96 8.37
CA ARG A 24 -9.67 21.63 8.96
C ARG A 24 -9.59 20.34 9.77
N GLU A 25 -10.30 20.29 10.90
CA GLU A 25 -10.28 19.18 11.87
C GLU A 25 -10.34 17.78 11.21
N GLY A 26 -11.24 17.60 10.23
CA GLY A 26 -11.42 16.32 9.55
C GLY A 26 -10.28 15.90 8.59
N LEU A 27 -9.36 16.81 8.22
CA LEU A 27 -8.26 16.55 7.29
C LEU A 27 -6.87 16.61 7.90
N LEU A 28 -6.71 17.12 9.12
CA LEU A 28 -5.40 17.26 9.77
C LEU A 28 -4.58 15.96 9.73
N GLU A 29 -5.23 14.82 9.96
CA GLU A 29 -4.59 13.50 9.96
C GLU A 29 -4.65 12.78 8.59
N THR A 30 -5.36 13.33 7.60
CA THR A 30 -5.55 12.67 6.31
C THR A 30 -4.23 12.41 5.57
N PRO A 31 -3.28 13.36 5.46
CA PRO A 31 -1.99 13.09 4.83
C PRO A 31 -1.26 11.90 5.43
N ASP A 32 -1.28 11.77 6.75
CA ASP A 32 -0.61 10.70 7.47
C ASP A 32 -1.33 9.35 7.32
N ARG A 33 -2.67 9.33 7.35
CA ARG A 33 -3.46 8.13 7.05
C ARG A 33 -3.21 7.62 5.63
N VAL A 34 -3.14 8.52 4.65
CA VAL A 34 -2.91 8.16 3.25
C VAL A 34 -1.48 7.64 3.04
N ALA A 35 -0.49 8.23 3.69
CA ALA A 35 0.88 7.75 3.64
C ALA A 35 1.01 6.31 4.18
N ARG A 36 0.35 5.98 5.31
CA ARG A 36 0.27 4.60 5.81
C ARG A 36 -0.43 3.66 4.84
N MET A 37 -1.58 4.07 4.30
CA MET A 37 -2.34 3.29 3.33
C MET A 37 -1.49 2.91 2.11
N TYR A 38 -0.73 3.85 1.54
CA TYR A 38 0.19 3.54 0.44
C TYR A 38 1.32 2.59 0.84
N GLY A 39 1.78 2.66 2.10
CA GLY A 39 2.71 1.68 2.67
C GLY A 39 2.16 0.25 2.62
N GLU A 40 0.86 0.07 2.86
CA GLU A 40 0.21 -1.24 2.78
C GLU A 40 -0.05 -1.65 1.33
N LEU A 41 -0.70 -0.79 0.53
CA LEU A 41 -1.08 -1.10 -0.86
C LEU A 41 0.15 -1.40 -1.75
N CYS A 42 1.26 -0.69 -1.54
CA CYS A 42 2.48 -0.86 -2.31
C CYS A 42 3.54 -1.69 -1.58
N GLY A 43 3.24 -2.21 -0.38
CA GLY A 43 4.20 -2.95 0.45
C GLY A 43 4.69 -4.25 -0.18
N GLY A 44 3.95 -4.81 -1.14
CA GLY A 44 4.36 -5.99 -1.91
C GLY A 44 5.56 -5.75 -2.83
N ALA A 45 5.86 -4.50 -3.20
CA ALA A 45 7.00 -4.18 -4.08
C ALA A 45 8.36 -4.52 -3.45
N ASP A 46 8.42 -4.55 -2.11
CA ASP A 46 9.61 -4.91 -1.35
C ASP A 46 9.61 -6.39 -0.91
N GLN A 47 8.61 -7.18 -1.32
CA GLN A 47 8.47 -8.59 -0.94
C GLN A 47 8.93 -9.52 -2.07
N HIS A 48 9.49 -10.67 -1.70
CA HIS A 48 9.88 -11.70 -2.65
C HIS A 48 8.85 -12.85 -2.69
N PRO A 49 8.23 -13.14 -3.85
CA PRO A 49 7.27 -14.24 -3.97
C PRO A 49 7.84 -15.61 -3.59
N SER A 50 9.16 -15.79 -3.72
CA SER A 50 9.88 -17.01 -3.32
C SER A 50 9.69 -17.37 -1.85
N ASP A 51 9.52 -16.37 -1.00
CA ASP A 51 9.41 -16.58 0.44
C ASP A 51 8.08 -17.28 0.77
N HIS A 52 7.01 -16.86 0.10
CA HIS A 52 5.68 -17.46 0.21
C HIS A 52 5.58 -18.82 -0.52
N LEU A 53 6.32 -18.99 -1.61
CA LEU A 53 6.34 -20.22 -2.41
C LEU A 53 7.36 -21.25 -1.92
N SER A 54 8.04 -20.99 -0.79
CA SER A 54 9.13 -21.83 -0.27
C SER A 54 8.72 -23.26 0.13
N LYS A 55 7.42 -23.54 0.29
CA LYS A 55 6.91 -24.83 0.74
C LYS A 55 6.16 -25.57 -0.36
N THR A 56 6.62 -26.77 -0.69
CA THR A 56 6.03 -27.62 -1.75
C THR A 56 5.66 -29.01 -1.22
N PHE A 57 4.67 -29.66 -1.84
CA PHE A 57 4.25 -31.02 -1.52
C PHE A 57 4.18 -31.88 -2.79
N SER A 58 4.53 -33.17 -2.67
CA SER A 58 4.40 -34.13 -3.76
C SER A 58 2.94 -34.57 -3.91
N VAL A 59 2.43 -34.59 -5.14
CA VAL A 59 1.10 -35.09 -5.48
C VAL A 59 1.19 -36.21 -6.51
N SER A 60 0.33 -37.22 -6.38
CA SER A 60 0.24 -38.37 -7.30
C SER A 60 -0.83 -38.22 -8.38
N ASN A 61 -1.58 -37.12 -8.37
CA ASN A 61 -2.68 -36.83 -9.30
C ASN A 61 -2.27 -35.69 -10.24
N GLU A 62 -2.61 -35.81 -11.53
CA GLU A 62 -2.23 -34.88 -12.62
C GLU A 62 -3.38 -33.95 -13.06
N GLY A 63 -4.46 -33.87 -12.28
CA GLY A 63 -5.60 -32.98 -12.56
C GLY A 63 -5.29 -31.50 -12.40
N MET A 64 -6.13 -30.64 -13.00
CA MET A 64 -6.06 -29.18 -12.84
C MET A 64 -6.34 -28.80 -11.38
N VAL A 65 -5.44 -28.02 -10.80
CA VAL A 65 -5.65 -27.34 -9.51
C VAL A 65 -6.10 -25.92 -9.81
N VAL A 66 -7.23 -25.52 -9.24
CA VAL A 66 -7.77 -24.15 -9.32
C VAL A 66 -7.84 -23.61 -7.89
N GLU A 67 -7.44 -22.36 -7.71
CA GLU A 67 -7.55 -21.61 -6.46
C GLU A 67 -9.00 -21.19 -6.16
#